data_AF-A0A7X6D797-F1
#
_entry.id   AF-A0A7X6D797-F1
#
_cell.length_a   1.000
_cell.length_b   1.000
_cell.length_c   1.000
_cell.angle_alpha   90.00
_cell.angle_beta   90.00
_cell.angle_gamma   90.00
#
_symmetry.space_group_name_H-M   'P 1'
#
loop_
_entity.id
_entity.type
_entity.pdbx_description
1 polymer ?
#
loop_
_entity_poly.entity_id
_entity_poly.type
_entity_poly.pdbx_seq_one_letter_code
_entity_poly.pdbx_strand_id
1 'polypeptide(L)'
;MGKLAIISDLHVDINKLAEPEINQLINVLKNNKVTHLHIAGDTANTTKKVIETTNQIETANIPVTFNFGNHELADIKEPVLMEEFLDERFLNLKTYPLTEKLVLIGVNGWYDYSFAIEEDHKKIVAAKNLFWYDRLIERGATDSEVMGIILIELKRLLDELKKENKEVIIATHFVPKREFVHYHTGEYERWNQINAFLGSEAFGDLIDGYDHVKQVVFGHTHRQFPDTLINGTIYTAKPFGYFYEWQLTREFMLSNHLMTNFNPLRVRKLLKGYEAEFESFKQMMLSTEFTNKLTFINY
;
A
#
# COMPACT_ATOMS: atom_id res chain seq x y z
N MET A 1 -9.09 -15.52 -19.48
CA MET A 1 -9.58 -14.32 -18.80
C MET A 1 -9.18 -14.46 -17.35
N GLY A 2 -8.19 -13.68 -16.93
CA GLY A 2 -7.66 -13.65 -15.57
C GLY A 2 -8.31 -12.56 -14.75
N LYS A 3 -8.08 -12.60 -13.46
CA LYS A 3 -8.46 -11.54 -12.53
C LYS A 3 -7.32 -11.30 -11.55
N LEU A 4 -6.80 -10.08 -11.59
CA LEU A 4 -5.81 -9.58 -10.66
C LEU A 4 -6.54 -9.08 -9.42
N ALA A 5 -6.03 -9.43 -8.25
CA ALA A 5 -6.35 -8.76 -7.00
C ALA A 5 -5.12 -7.99 -6.52
N ILE A 6 -5.30 -6.76 -6.04
CA ILE A 6 -4.25 -5.96 -5.40
C ILE A 6 -4.72 -5.53 -4.02
N ILE A 7 -3.85 -5.65 -3.02
CA ILE A 7 -4.05 -5.18 -1.65
C ILE A 7 -2.75 -4.58 -1.12
N SER A 8 -2.84 -3.61 -0.21
CA SER A 8 -1.69 -3.02 0.48
C SER A 8 -2.00 -2.91 1.98
N ASP A 9 -0.98 -2.62 2.79
CA ASP A 9 -1.13 -2.26 4.21
C ASP A 9 -1.82 -3.38 5.02
N LEU A 10 -1.50 -4.64 4.70
CA LEU A 10 -2.00 -5.80 5.43
C LEU A 10 -1.54 -5.78 6.89
N HIS A 11 -0.32 -5.31 7.15
CA HIS A 11 0.29 -5.22 8.47
C HIS A 11 0.06 -6.48 9.31
N VAL A 12 0.34 -7.67 8.73
CA VAL A 12 -0.11 -8.97 9.26
C VAL A 12 0.33 -9.23 10.70
N ASP A 13 1.46 -8.66 11.12
CA ASP A 13 2.01 -8.74 12.47
C ASP A 13 1.30 -7.79 13.45
N ILE A 14 1.06 -6.54 13.06
CA ILE A 14 0.34 -5.55 13.89
C ILE A 14 -1.14 -5.95 14.03
N ASN A 15 -1.73 -6.41 12.93
CA ASN A 15 -3.12 -6.83 12.84
C ASN A 15 -3.35 -8.27 13.34
N LYS A 16 -2.28 -9.00 13.66
CA LYS A 16 -2.32 -10.40 14.12
C LYS A 16 -3.10 -11.30 13.16
N LEU A 17 -2.86 -11.13 11.86
CA LEU A 17 -3.40 -12.00 10.82
C LEU A 17 -2.55 -13.26 10.78
N ALA A 18 -2.94 -14.28 11.55
CA ALA A 18 -2.28 -15.58 11.58
C ALA A 18 -2.85 -16.48 10.49
N GLU A 19 -2.52 -17.77 10.55
CA GLU A 19 -2.95 -18.75 9.55
C GLU A 19 -4.47 -18.72 9.28
N PRO A 20 -5.36 -18.68 10.30
CA PRO A 20 -6.81 -18.65 10.07
C PRO A 20 -7.28 -17.41 9.31
N GLU A 21 -6.75 -16.23 9.63
CA GLU A 21 -7.09 -14.98 8.96
C GLU A 21 -6.58 -14.94 7.52
N ILE A 22 -5.36 -15.39 7.27
CA ILE A 22 -4.81 -15.49 5.91
C ILE A 22 -5.60 -16.53 5.09
N ASN A 23 -6.08 -17.61 5.71
CA ASN A 23 -6.99 -18.56 5.06
C ASN A 23 -8.33 -17.91 4.67
N GLN A 24 -8.84 -16.95 5.44
CA GLN A 24 -10.01 -16.16 5.02
C GLN A 24 -9.72 -15.30 3.78
N LEU A 25 -8.56 -14.62 3.73
CA LEU A 25 -8.13 -13.88 2.53
C LEU A 25 -8.06 -14.82 1.32
N ILE A 26 -7.41 -15.98 1.46
CA ILE A 26 -7.33 -17.00 0.40
C ILE A 26 -8.73 -17.41 -0.09
N ASN A 27 -9.69 -17.62 0.82
CA ASN A 27 -11.07 -17.96 0.47
C ASN A 27 -11.76 -16.82 -0.31
N VAL A 28 -11.56 -15.56 0.09
CA VAL A 28 -12.07 -14.40 -0.65
C VAL A 28 -11.49 -14.36 -2.07
N LEU A 29 -10.19 -14.60 -2.23
CA LEU A 29 -9.53 -14.64 -3.55
C LEU A 29 -10.11 -15.77 -4.43
N LYS A 30 -10.25 -16.98 -3.89
CA LYS A 30 -10.85 -18.13 -4.58
C LYS A 30 -12.29 -17.87 -5.00
N ASN A 31 -13.12 -17.38 -4.09
CA ASN A 31 -14.53 -17.08 -4.35
C ASN A 31 -14.69 -16.02 -5.45
N ASN A 32 -13.76 -15.07 -5.52
CA ASN A 32 -13.72 -14.05 -6.57
C ASN A 32 -13.03 -14.53 -7.86
N LYS A 33 -12.57 -15.78 -7.94
CA LYS A 33 -11.85 -16.35 -9.09
C LYS A 33 -10.60 -15.54 -9.46
N VAL A 34 -9.88 -15.08 -8.44
CA VAL A 34 -8.59 -14.40 -8.61
C VAL A 34 -7.57 -15.39 -9.17
N THR A 35 -6.84 -14.98 -10.19
CA THR A 35 -5.78 -15.77 -10.83
C THR A 35 -4.39 -15.26 -10.49
N HIS A 36 -4.28 -14.03 -9.97
CA HIS A 36 -3.02 -13.45 -9.51
C HIS A 36 -3.28 -12.48 -8.36
N LEU A 37 -2.46 -12.54 -7.31
CA LEU A 37 -2.47 -11.55 -6.22
C LEU A 37 -1.20 -10.70 -6.30
N HIS A 38 -1.35 -9.39 -6.14
CA HIS A 38 -0.23 -8.51 -5.85
C HIS A 38 -0.40 -7.83 -4.48
N ILE A 39 0.65 -7.82 -3.67
CA ILE A 39 0.67 -7.10 -2.38
C ILE A 39 1.54 -5.84 -2.50
N ALA A 40 0.92 -4.68 -2.46
CA ALA A 40 1.51 -3.39 -2.81
C ALA A 40 2.12 -2.66 -1.58
N GLY A 41 3.02 -3.35 -0.88
CA GLY A 41 3.73 -2.83 0.29
C GLY A 41 2.96 -2.90 1.61
N ASP A 42 3.71 -2.75 2.70
CA ASP A 42 3.23 -2.80 4.08
C ASP A 42 2.44 -4.09 4.39
N THR A 43 3.03 -5.19 3.96
CA THR A 43 2.59 -6.53 4.34
C THR A 43 2.89 -6.80 5.82
N ALA A 44 4.08 -6.47 6.31
CA ALA A 44 4.59 -6.72 7.65
C ALA A 44 5.80 -5.83 8.02
N ASN A 45 6.17 -5.74 9.29
CA ASN A 45 7.41 -5.04 9.68
C ASN A 45 8.71 -5.77 9.31
N THR A 46 8.66 -7.04 8.89
CA THR A 46 9.88 -7.81 8.57
C THR A 46 9.74 -8.53 7.24
N THR A 47 10.82 -8.53 6.47
CA THR A 47 10.92 -9.24 5.18
C THR A 47 10.64 -10.74 5.33
N LYS A 48 11.11 -11.35 6.42
CA LYS A 48 10.79 -12.75 6.76
C LYS A 48 9.29 -12.98 6.84
N LYS A 49 8.55 -12.08 7.51
CA LYS A 49 7.11 -12.25 7.68
C LYS A 49 6.33 -12.04 6.38
N VAL A 50 6.85 -11.19 5.48
CA VAL A 50 6.32 -11.08 4.11
C VAL A 50 6.44 -12.42 3.39
N ILE A 51 7.62 -13.04 3.42
CA ILE A 51 7.86 -14.35 2.77
C ILE A 51 7.00 -15.47 3.39
N GLU A 52 6.85 -15.52 4.71
CA GLU A 52 5.95 -16.48 5.36
C GLU A 52 4.51 -16.32 4.86
N THR A 53 4.04 -15.07 4.72
CA THR A 53 2.67 -14.75 4.29
C THR A 53 2.44 -15.10 2.82
N THR A 54 3.37 -14.73 1.93
CA THR A 54 3.26 -15.02 0.50
C THR A 54 3.33 -16.52 0.25
N ASN A 55 4.23 -17.25 0.94
CA ASN A 55 4.30 -18.71 0.87
C ASN A 55 2.99 -19.37 1.29
N GLN A 56 2.36 -18.91 2.37
CA GLN A 56 1.07 -19.45 2.81
C GLN A 56 0.00 -19.27 1.73
N ILE A 57 -0.09 -18.09 1.11
CA ILE A 57 -1.07 -17.80 0.06
C ILE A 57 -0.82 -18.68 -1.17
N GLU A 58 0.44 -18.88 -1.57
CA GLU A 58 0.78 -19.70 -2.74
C GLU A 58 0.42 -21.18 -2.57
N THR A 59 0.34 -21.70 -1.33
CA THR A 59 -0.18 -23.07 -1.09
C THR A 59 -1.60 -23.28 -1.64
N ALA A 60 -2.32 -22.20 -1.89
CA ALA A 60 -3.65 -22.20 -2.47
C ALA A 60 -3.67 -22.21 -4.02
N ASN A 61 -2.50 -22.35 -4.67
CA ASN A 61 -2.30 -22.25 -6.12
C ASN A 61 -2.74 -20.89 -6.70
N ILE A 62 -2.56 -19.81 -5.93
CA ILE A 62 -2.74 -18.43 -6.40
C ILE A 62 -1.35 -17.82 -6.46
N PRO A 63 -0.78 -17.56 -7.65
CA PRO A 63 0.49 -16.85 -7.78
C PRO A 63 0.45 -15.50 -7.07
N VAL A 64 1.54 -15.18 -6.38
CA VAL A 64 1.67 -13.93 -5.61
C VAL A 64 2.88 -13.16 -6.08
N THR A 65 2.74 -11.86 -6.29
CA THR A 65 3.88 -10.93 -6.35
C THR A 65 3.74 -9.85 -5.28
N PHE A 66 4.82 -9.18 -4.93
CA PHE A 66 4.79 -8.11 -3.92
C PHE A 66 5.85 -7.04 -4.18
N ASN A 67 5.60 -5.82 -3.71
CA ASN A 67 6.62 -4.79 -3.51
C ASN A 67 6.67 -4.41 -2.02
N PHE A 68 7.69 -3.66 -1.62
CA PHE A 68 7.83 -3.17 -0.25
C PHE A 68 7.14 -1.82 -0.05
N GLY A 69 6.61 -1.62 1.15
CA GLY A 69 6.26 -0.33 1.70
C GLY A 69 7.32 0.16 2.69
N ASN A 70 7.04 1.23 3.42
CA ASN A 70 8.02 1.77 4.37
C ASN A 70 8.27 0.82 5.56
N HIS A 71 7.30 -0.01 5.94
CA HIS A 71 7.47 -0.94 7.05
C HIS A 71 8.49 -2.04 6.76
N GLU A 72 8.48 -2.62 5.57
CA GLU A 72 9.51 -3.60 5.18
C GLU A 72 10.87 -2.94 4.96
N LEU A 73 10.90 -1.74 4.37
CA LEU A 73 12.15 -1.03 4.11
C LEU A 73 12.93 -0.73 5.41
N ALA A 74 12.24 -0.54 6.54
CA ALA A 74 12.90 -0.31 7.84
C ALA A 74 13.63 -1.55 8.40
N ASP A 75 13.23 -2.75 7.97
CA ASP A 75 13.88 -4.02 8.35
C ASP A 75 15.21 -4.21 7.62
N ILE A 76 15.31 -3.71 6.39
CA ILE A 76 16.45 -3.92 5.51
C ILE A 76 17.59 -2.95 5.88
N LYS A 77 18.82 -3.46 5.99
CA LYS A 77 20.01 -2.67 6.32
C LYS A 77 20.93 -2.40 5.15
N GLU A 78 20.82 -3.19 4.09
CA GLU A 78 21.61 -3.03 2.88
C GLU A 78 20.74 -2.37 1.80
N PRO A 79 21.02 -1.11 1.39
CA PRO A 79 20.20 -0.40 0.42
C PRO A 79 19.98 -1.16 -0.90
N VAL A 80 20.97 -1.94 -1.34
CA VAL A 80 20.84 -2.77 -2.55
C VAL A 80 19.69 -3.77 -2.43
N LEU A 81 19.47 -4.36 -1.24
CA LEU A 81 18.36 -5.30 -1.03
C LEU A 81 16.99 -4.63 -0.93
N MET A 82 16.96 -3.31 -0.70
CA MET A 82 15.71 -2.53 -0.81
C MET A 82 15.26 -2.43 -2.26
N GLU A 83 16.22 -2.31 -3.19
CA GLU A 83 15.93 -2.20 -4.63
C GLU A 83 15.82 -3.57 -5.33
N GLU A 84 16.65 -4.54 -4.91
CA GLU A 84 16.81 -5.85 -5.51
C GLU A 84 16.73 -6.97 -4.46
N PHE A 85 15.55 -7.11 -3.85
CA PHE A 85 15.32 -8.21 -2.92
C PHE A 85 15.39 -9.58 -3.62
N LEU A 86 16.00 -10.56 -2.94
CA LEU A 86 16.30 -11.88 -3.50
C LEU A 86 15.10 -12.85 -3.40
N ASP A 87 14.00 -12.48 -4.03
CA ASP A 87 12.82 -13.35 -4.22
C ASP A 87 12.25 -13.09 -5.63
N GLU A 88 11.93 -14.15 -6.38
CA GLU A 88 11.43 -14.01 -7.75
C GLU A 88 10.06 -13.33 -7.86
N ARG A 89 9.29 -13.34 -6.77
CA ARG A 89 7.97 -12.70 -6.66
C ARG A 89 8.07 -11.21 -6.36
N PHE A 90 9.26 -10.73 -5.96
CA PHE A 90 9.48 -9.34 -5.63
C PHE A 90 9.56 -8.46 -6.88
N LEU A 91 8.69 -7.45 -6.94
CA LEU A 91 8.63 -6.47 -8.02
C LEU A 91 8.98 -5.08 -7.48
N ASN A 92 10.10 -4.54 -7.92
CA ASN A 92 10.43 -3.13 -7.78
C ASN A 92 11.06 -2.66 -9.08
N LEU A 93 10.34 -1.82 -9.83
CA LEU A 93 10.68 -1.44 -11.20
C LEU A 93 10.85 -2.66 -12.12
N LYS A 94 10.05 -3.70 -11.86
CA LYS A 94 10.00 -4.96 -12.61
C LYS A 94 8.57 -5.27 -13.04
N THR A 95 8.44 -6.00 -14.14
CA THR A 95 7.15 -6.36 -14.74
C THR A 95 6.74 -7.80 -14.41
N TYR A 96 5.44 -8.03 -14.27
CA TYR A 96 4.82 -9.35 -14.32
C TYR A 96 3.79 -9.39 -15.47
N PRO A 97 3.88 -10.34 -16.42
CA PRO A 97 2.92 -10.42 -17.51
C PRO A 97 1.57 -10.94 -17.03
N LEU A 98 0.50 -10.17 -17.24
CA LEU A 98 -0.87 -10.61 -16.97
C LEU A 98 -1.48 -11.24 -18.24
N THR A 99 -1.25 -10.60 -19.39
CA THR A 99 -1.55 -11.15 -20.72
C THR A 99 -0.38 -10.87 -21.67
N GLU A 100 -0.54 -11.26 -22.94
CA GLU A 100 0.40 -10.85 -23.99
C GLU A 100 0.46 -9.33 -24.18
N LYS A 101 -0.59 -8.58 -23.82
CA LYS A 101 -0.65 -7.12 -23.99
C LYS A 101 -0.56 -6.34 -22.67
N LEU A 102 -1.05 -6.89 -21.56
CA LEU A 102 -1.13 -6.20 -20.28
C LEU A 102 -0.07 -6.71 -19.31
N VAL A 103 0.65 -5.79 -18.68
CA VAL A 103 1.65 -6.09 -17.64
C VAL A 103 1.33 -5.35 -16.34
N LEU A 104 1.73 -5.95 -15.22
CA LEU A 104 1.78 -5.32 -13.91
C LEU A 104 3.21 -4.84 -13.67
N ILE A 105 3.39 -3.61 -13.17
CA ILE A 105 4.65 -3.11 -12.62
C ILE A 105 4.48 -2.96 -11.10
N GLY A 106 5.37 -3.55 -10.31
CA GLY A 106 5.50 -3.23 -8.90
C GLY A 106 6.58 -2.17 -8.70
N VAL A 107 6.32 -1.19 -7.84
CA VAL A 107 7.28 -0.12 -7.50
C VAL A 107 7.20 0.15 -6.00
N ASN A 108 8.28 -0.03 -5.26
CA ASN A 108 8.28 0.30 -3.83
C ASN A 108 7.81 1.74 -3.61
N GLY A 109 8.33 2.66 -4.42
CA GLY A 109 8.05 4.09 -4.35
C GLY A 109 8.90 4.79 -3.28
N TRP A 110 8.70 6.10 -3.17
CA TRP A 110 9.26 6.93 -2.10
C TRP A 110 8.55 8.29 -2.08
N TYR A 111 9.16 9.28 -1.43
CA TYR A 111 8.68 10.66 -1.39
C TYR A 111 9.82 11.65 -1.61
N ASP A 112 9.43 12.85 -2.03
CA ASP A 112 10.33 13.98 -2.32
C ASP A 112 9.92 15.26 -1.58
N TYR A 113 8.98 15.14 -0.63
CA TYR A 113 8.38 16.23 0.15
C TYR A 113 7.47 17.19 -0.62
N SER A 114 7.12 16.92 -1.88
CA SER A 114 6.23 17.78 -2.70
C SER A 114 4.84 18.04 -2.09
N PHE A 115 4.36 17.14 -1.24
CA PHE A 115 3.09 17.31 -0.52
C PHE A 115 3.19 18.12 0.78
N ALA A 116 4.37 18.61 1.14
CA ALA A 116 4.53 19.43 2.34
C ALA A 116 3.83 20.81 2.19
N ILE A 117 3.36 21.37 3.30
CA ILE A 117 3.03 22.80 3.40
C ILE A 117 4.27 23.61 3.82
N GLU A 118 5.12 23.03 4.68
CA GLU A 118 6.38 23.64 5.08
C GLU A 118 7.35 23.60 3.89
N GLU A 119 7.96 24.74 3.58
CA GLU A 119 8.90 24.89 2.47
C GLU A 119 10.36 24.76 2.93
N ASP A 120 10.64 24.96 4.22
CA ASP A 120 11.99 24.81 4.77
C ASP A 120 12.37 23.33 4.88
N HIS A 121 13.15 22.88 3.90
CA HIS A 121 13.69 21.53 3.82
C HIS A 121 14.36 21.06 5.13
N LYS A 122 15.09 21.93 5.84
CA LYS A 122 15.76 21.52 7.08
C LYS A 122 14.76 21.18 8.17
N LYS A 123 13.62 21.87 8.23
CA LYS A 123 12.56 21.57 9.20
C LYS A 123 11.82 20.28 8.84
N ILE A 124 11.58 20.03 7.55
CA ILE A 124 10.97 18.76 7.08
C ILE A 124 11.86 17.58 7.51
N VAL A 125 13.15 17.65 7.22
CA VAL A 125 14.12 16.60 7.60
C VAL A 125 14.21 16.45 9.12
N ALA A 126 14.25 17.56 9.86
CA ALA A 126 14.25 17.51 11.33
C ALA A 126 12.99 16.82 11.88
N ALA A 127 11.82 17.10 11.29
CA ALA A 127 10.56 16.45 11.67
C ALA A 127 10.58 14.95 11.38
N LYS A 128 11.07 14.53 10.21
CA LYS A 128 11.28 13.12 9.87
C LYS A 128 12.10 12.43 10.94
N ASN A 129 13.27 12.98 11.25
CA ASN A 129 14.22 12.40 12.20
C ASN A 129 13.70 12.35 13.64
N LEU A 130 12.76 13.23 14.00
CA LEU A 130 12.24 13.30 15.35
C LEU A 130 11.04 12.37 15.58
N PHE A 131 10.12 12.29 14.63
CA PHE A 131 8.80 11.69 14.86
C PHE A 131 8.37 10.65 13.83
N TRP A 132 8.96 10.64 12.64
CA TRP A 132 8.49 9.78 11.57
C TRP A 132 9.14 8.40 11.61
N TYR A 133 8.39 7.36 11.27
CA TYR A 133 8.86 5.98 11.32
C TYR A 133 10.05 5.75 10.38
N ASP A 134 9.99 6.36 9.20
CA ASP A 134 10.97 6.16 8.13
C ASP A 134 12.36 6.72 8.42
N ARG A 135 12.57 7.41 9.57
CA ARG A 135 13.91 7.76 10.05
C ARG A 135 14.83 6.54 10.23
N LEU A 136 14.25 5.35 10.32
CA LEU A 136 14.96 4.07 10.44
C LEU A 136 15.47 3.53 9.10
N ILE A 137 15.06 4.16 7.98
CA ILE A 137 15.33 3.68 6.62
C ILE A 137 16.49 4.48 6.05
N GLU A 138 17.59 3.79 5.76
CA GLU A 138 18.78 4.37 5.15
C GLU A 138 18.92 3.84 3.72
N ARG A 139 18.67 4.69 2.71
CA ARG A 139 18.78 4.33 1.28
C ARG A 139 20.08 4.82 0.62
N GLY A 140 20.99 5.40 1.41
CA GLY A 140 22.30 5.86 0.93
C GLY A 140 22.30 7.18 0.13
N ALA A 141 21.14 7.82 -0.04
CA ALA A 141 20.96 9.12 -0.68
C ALA A 141 19.83 9.90 0.01
N THR A 142 19.65 11.17 -0.34
CA THR A 142 18.51 11.97 0.15
C THR A 142 17.19 11.47 -0.41
N ASP A 143 16.08 11.76 0.27
CA ASP A 143 14.75 11.29 -0.16
C ASP A 143 14.40 11.75 -1.59
N SER A 144 14.71 13.01 -1.94
CA SER A 144 14.50 13.53 -3.29
C SER A 144 15.41 12.88 -4.34
N GLU A 145 16.66 12.55 -4.01
CA GLU A 145 17.57 11.85 -4.94
C GLU A 145 17.09 10.42 -5.20
N VAL A 146 16.67 9.70 -4.15
CA VAL A 146 16.08 8.36 -4.26
C VAL A 146 14.85 8.40 -5.17
N MET A 147 13.93 9.34 -4.92
CA MET A 147 12.74 9.50 -5.75
C MET A 147 13.12 9.83 -7.21
N GLY A 148 14.11 10.69 -7.43
CA GLY A 148 14.63 10.99 -8.77
C GLY A 148 15.15 9.76 -9.52
N ILE A 149 15.90 8.88 -8.85
CA ILE A 149 16.38 7.61 -9.43
C ILE A 149 15.20 6.72 -9.82
N ILE A 150 14.21 6.57 -8.92
CA ILE A 150 13.00 5.77 -9.19
C ILE A 150 12.26 6.30 -10.43
N LEU A 151 12.12 7.63 -10.56
CA LEU A 151 11.44 8.25 -11.71
C LEU A 151 12.19 8.01 -13.01
N ILE A 152 13.53 8.08 -13.01
CA ILE A 152 14.35 7.82 -14.20
C ILE A 152 14.15 6.38 -14.69
N GLU A 153 14.25 5.40 -13.78
CA GLU A 153 14.09 3.99 -14.12
C GLU A 153 12.65 3.65 -14.51
N LEU A 154 11.66 4.19 -13.82
CA LEU A 154 10.25 3.99 -14.17
C LEU A 154 9.96 4.57 -15.56
N LYS A 155 10.48 5.77 -15.87
CA LYS A 155 10.35 6.37 -17.19
C LYS A 155 10.95 5.47 -18.27
N ARG A 156 12.17 4.95 -18.05
CA ARG A 156 12.83 4.04 -18.99
C ARG A 156 11.97 2.80 -19.26
N LEU A 157 11.45 2.18 -18.20
CA LEU A 157 10.59 1.00 -18.31
C LEU A 157 9.28 1.29 -19.06
N LEU A 158 8.62 2.42 -18.77
CA LEU A 158 7.40 2.84 -19.48
C LEU A 158 7.67 3.15 -20.96
N ASP A 159 8.80 3.77 -21.30
CA ASP A 159 9.20 4.00 -22.69
C ASP A 159 9.43 2.69 -23.46
N GLU A 160 10.03 1.68 -22.81
CA GLU A 160 10.24 0.34 -23.37
C GLU A 160 8.89 -0.37 -23.63
N LEU A 161 8.03 -0.41 -22.61
CA LEU A 161 6.70 -1.05 -22.71
C LEU A 161 5.79 -0.39 -23.75
N LYS A 162 5.88 0.94 -23.90
CA LYS A 162 5.15 1.66 -24.95
C LYS A 162 5.61 1.25 -26.35
N LYS A 163 6.91 1.06 -26.57
CA LYS A 163 7.45 0.58 -27.87
C LYS A 163 6.98 -0.84 -28.18
N GLU A 164 6.81 -1.67 -27.15
CA GLU A 164 6.26 -3.01 -27.25
C GLU A 164 4.73 -3.05 -27.34
N ASN A 165 4.06 -1.89 -27.37
CA ASN A 165 2.60 -1.76 -27.40
C ASN A 165 1.90 -2.48 -26.22
N LYS A 166 2.55 -2.49 -25.05
CA LYS A 166 1.99 -3.03 -23.82
C LYS A 166 1.09 -2.00 -23.14
N GLU A 167 0.08 -2.48 -22.43
CA GLU A 167 -0.70 -1.72 -21.45
C GLU A 167 -0.17 -2.03 -20.05
N VAL A 168 -0.31 -1.06 -19.14
CA VAL A 168 0.34 -1.13 -17.83
C VAL A 168 -0.66 -0.91 -16.70
N ILE A 169 -0.61 -1.78 -15.70
CA ILE A 169 -1.10 -1.51 -14.34
C ILE A 169 0.12 -1.28 -13.46
N ILE A 170 0.13 -0.21 -12.67
CA ILE A 170 1.18 0.06 -11.70
C ILE A 170 0.62 -0.19 -10.30
N ALA A 171 1.35 -0.95 -9.50
CA ALA A 171 1.16 -1.02 -8.06
C ALA A 171 2.34 -0.33 -7.38
N THR A 172 2.05 0.61 -6.49
CA THR A 172 3.07 1.28 -5.69
C THR A 172 2.58 1.54 -4.28
N HIS A 173 3.49 1.63 -3.31
CA HIS A 173 3.04 1.85 -1.94
C HIS A 173 2.68 3.33 -1.68
N PHE A 174 3.54 4.26 -2.12
CA PHE A 174 3.42 5.69 -1.83
C PHE A 174 2.38 6.41 -2.70
N VAL A 175 1.90 7.56 -2.21
CA VAL A 175 0.86 8.36 -2.87
C VAL A 175 1.40 9.01 -4.14
N PRO A 176 0.78 8.77 -5.31
CA PRO A 176 1.30 9.27 -6.58
C PRO A 176 0.86 10.70 -6.93
N LYS A 177 -0.18 11.23 -6.27
CA LYS A 177 -0.83 12.49 -6.68
C LYS A 177 -1.42 13.26 -5.50
N ARG A 178 -1.40 14.60 -5.59
CA ARG A 178 -1.82 15.51 -4.50
C ARG A 178 -3.30 15.39 -4.17
N GLU A 179 -4.12 15.00 -5.13
CA GLU A 179 -5.56 14.78 -5.02
C GLU A 179 -5.91 13.71 -3.98
N PHE A 180 -4.97 12.83 -3.64
CA PHE A 180 -5.14 11.76 -2.64
C PHE A 180 -4.50 12.12 -1.29
N VAL A 181 -4.10 13.37 -1.11
CA VAL A 181 -3.57 13.90 0.15
C VAL A 181 -4.60 14.79 0.82
N HIS A 182 -4.82 14.58 2.11
CA HIS A 182 -5.73 15.39 2.89
C HIS A 182 -4.99 16.47 3.67
N TYR A 183 -5.41 17.72 3.49
CA TYR A 183 -4.89 18.87 4.20
C TYR A 183 -5.87 19.30 5.29
N HIS A 184 -5.50 19.04 6.53
CA HIS A 184 -6.24 19.42 7.72
C HIS A 184 -6.18 20.94 7.95
N THR A 185 -7.22 21.51 8.54
CA THR A 185 -7.30 22.93 8.93
C THR A 185 -7.62 23.06 10.42
N GLY A 186 -7.42 24.24 11.00
CA GLY A 186 -7.75 24.52 12.40
C GLY A 186 -6.87 23.74 13.38
N GLU A 187 -7.46 23.17 14.43
CA GLU A 187 -6.71 22.48 15.50
C GLU A 187 -5.92 21.24 15.03
N TYR A 188 -6.24 20.71 13.85
CA TYR A 188 -5.60 19.54 13.27
C TYR A 188 -4.53 19.88 12.23
N GLU A 189 -4.28 21.15 11.93
CA GLU A 189 -3.31 21.58 10.91
C GLU A 189 -1.90 21.02 11.13
N ARG A 190 -1.50 20.83 12.39
CA ARG A 190 -0.20 20.21 12.74
C ARG A 190 0.00 18.84 12.11
N TRP A 191 -1.07 18.10 11.80
CA TRP A 191 -0.99 16.78 11.18
C TRP A 191 -0.54 16.85 9.73
N ASN A 192 -0.64 18.01 9.05
CA ASN A 192 -0.16 18.18 7.68
C ASN A 192 1.36 18.00 7.54
N GLN A 193 2.11 18.04 8.64
CA GLN A 193 3.54 17.76 8.63
C GLN A 193 3.85 16.35 8.08
N ILE A 194 2.95 15.37 8.28
CA ILE A 194 3.15 14.01 7.76
C ILE A 194 3.03 13.95 6.24
N ASN A 195 2.34 14.92 5.61
CA ASN A 195 2.09 14.90 4.17
C ASN A 195 3.39 14.89 3.37
N ALA A 196 4.44 15.52 3.89
CA ALA A 196 5.79 15.48 3.30
C ALA A 196 6.28 14.04 3.03
N PHE A 197 5.85 13.05 3.81
CA PHE A 197 6.36 11.68 3.75
C PHE A 197 5.36 10.70 3.11
N LEU A 198 4.31 11.21 2.44
CA LEU A 198 3.27 10.37 1.85
C LEU A 198 3.58 9.93 0.41
N GLY A 199 4.38 10.67 -0.34
CA GLY A 199 4.72 10.32 -1.71
C GLY A 199 5.29 11.49 -2.52
N SER A 200 5.06 11.48 -3.83
CA SER A 200 5.66 12.40 -4.78
C SER A 200 4.68 12.83 -5.87
N GLU A 201 4.51 14.15 -6.06
CA GLU A 201 3.78 14.72 -7.22
C GLU A 201 4.44 14.34 -8.54
N ALA A 202 5.78 14.33 -8.58
CA ALA A 202 6.53 14.02 -9.78
C ALA A 202 6.28 12.58 -10.29
N PHE A 203 5.88 11.66 -9.40
CA PHE A 203 5.42 10.33 -9.81
C PHE A 203 4.14 10.42 -10.65
N GLY A 204 3.12 11.11 -10.15
CA GLY A 204 1.87 11.33 -10.88
C GLY A 204 2.06 12.10 -12.18
N ASP A 205 2.91 13.12 -12.16
CA ASP A 205 3.24 13.92 -13.35
C ASP A 205 3.94 13.09 -14.43
N LEU A 206 4.82 12.17 -14.03
CA LEU A 206 5.43 11.22 -14.96
C LEU A 206 4.35 10.34 -15.61
N ILE A 207 3.42 9.79 -14.82
CA ILE A 207 2.35 8.92 -15.32
C ILE A 207 1.42 9.65 -16.29
N ASP A 208 1.15 10.94 -16.07
CA ASP A 208 0.31 11.74 -16.98
C ASP A 208 0.87 11.81 -18.42
N GLY A 209 2.17 11.57 -18.61
CA GLY A 209 2.82 11.47 -19.92
C GLY A 209 2.53 10.17 -20.70
N TYR A 210 1.84 9.18 -20.09
CA TYR A 210 1.71 7.84 -20.64
C TYR A 210 0.27 7.33 -20.70
N ASP A 211 -0.35 7.45 -21.88
CA ASP A 211 -1.66 6.91 -22.26
C ASP A 211 -1.84 5.39 -22.16
N HIS A 212 -0.73 4.65 -22.14
CA HIS A 212 -0.73 3.19 -22.02
C HIS A 212 -0.74 2.69 -20.56
N VAL A 213 -0.59 3.59 -19.58
CA VAL A 213 -0.85 3.29 -18.16
C VAL A 213 -2.36 3.37 -17.94
N LYS A 214 -2.98 2.25 -17.55
CA LYS A 214 -4.43 2.13 -17.43
C LYS A 214 -4.92 2.32 -16.00
N GLN A 215 -4.13 1.87 -15.04
CA GLN A 215 -4.49 1.98 -13.63
C GLN A 215 -3.25 2.03 -12.72
N VAL A 216 -3.32 2.86 -11.68
CA VAL A 216 -2.35 2.93 -10.58
C VAL A 216 -3.07 2.56 -9.29
N VAL A 217 -2.60 1.53 -8.61
CA VAL A 217 -3.12 1.09 -7.31
C VAL A 217 -2.08 1.39 -6.23
N PHE A 218 -2.50 2.06 -5.14
CA PHE A 218 -1.59 2.51 -4.10
C PHE A 218 -2.16 2.47 -2.67
N GLY A 219 -1.29 2.65 -1.67
CA GLY A 219 -1.56 2.43 -0.25
C GLY A 219 -1.09 3.55 0.67
N HIS A 220 -0.41 3.17 1.77
CA HIS A 220 0.32 4.00 2.76
C HIS A 220 -0.55 4.90 3.65
N THR A 221 -1.53 5.59 3.08
CA THR A 221 -2.36 6.56 3.83
C THR A 221 -3.38 5.90 4.76
N HIS A 222 -3.59 4.58 4.61
CA HIS A 222 -4.68 3.82 5.23
C HIS A 222 -6.08 4.40 4.94
N ARG A 223 -6.19 5.31 3.96
CA ARG A 223 -7.43 5.95 3.55
C ARG A 223 -7.90 5.36 2.24
N GLN A 224 -9.19 5.04 2.22
CA GLN A 224 -9.84 4.58 1.01
C GLN A 224 -10.31 5.77 0.19
N PHE A 225 -9.96 5.75 -1.09
CA PHE A 225 -10.44 6.70 -2.09
C PHE A 225 -11.30 5.96 -3.13
N PRO A 226 -12.37 6.58 -3.64
CA PRO A 226 -13.07 6.03 -4.78
C PRO A 226 -12.15 5.99 -6.00
N ASP A 227 -12.39 5.05 -6.90
CA ASP A 227 -11.67 4.99 -8.17
C ASP A 227 -11.83 6.32 -8.91
N THR A 228 -10.71 6.98 -9.20
CA THR A 228 -10.70 8.33 -9.76
C THR A 228 -9.95 8.32 -11.09
N LEU A 229 -10.61 8.77 -12.16
CA LEU A 229 -10.00 8.88 -13.50
C LEU A 229 -9.35 10.25 -13.65
N ILE A 230 -8.02 10.29 -13.81
CA ILE A 230 -7.24 11.51 -14.02
C ILE A 230 -6.38 11.30 -15.26
N ASN A 231 -6.51 12.20 -16.26
CA ASN A 231 -5.72 12.16 -17.50
C ASN A 231 -5.72 10.80 -18.24
N GLY A 232 -6.82 10.04 -18.15
CA GLY A 232 -6.95 8.73 -18.79
C GLY A 232 -6.49 7.54 -17.96
N THR A 233 -5.91 7.77 -16.77
CA THR A 233 -5.44 6.74 -15.83
C THR A 233 -6.40 6.62 -14.64
N ILE A 234 -6.79 5.41 -14.29
CA ILE A 234 -7.58 5.15 -13.08
C ILE A 234 -6.65 5.08 -11.87
N TYR A 235 -6.97 5.81 -10.81
CA TYR A 235 -6.26 5.74 -9.53
C TYR A 235 -7.15 5.08 -8.48
N THR A 236 -6.62 4.06 -7.80
CA THR A 236 -7.34 3.30 -6.78
C THR A 236 -6.51 3.19 -5.50
N ALA A 237 -7.10 3.55 -4.38
CA ALA A 237 -6.51 3.33 -3.06
C ALA A 237 -7.53 2.69 -2.13
N LYS A 238 -7.28 1.43 -1.77
CA LYS A 238 -8.09 0.65 -0.83
C LYS A 238 -7.21 -0.07 0.20
N PRO A 239 -6.27 0.64 0.85
CA PRO A 239 -5.37 0.02 1.82
C PRO A 239 -6.15 -0.68 2.93
N PHE A 240 -5.65 -1.84 3.37
CA PHE A 240 -6.30 -2.62 4.42
C PHE A 240 -6.18 -1.89 5.76
N GLY A 241 -4.99 -1.40 6.08
CA GLY A 241 -4.72 -0.54 7.23
C GLY A 241 -4.73 -1.30 8.56
N TYR A 242 -4.70 -0.58 9.67
CA TYR A 242 -4.65 -1.20 11.00
C TYR A 242 -6.03 -1.63 11.50
N PHE A 243 -6.05 -2.63 12.39
CA PHE A 243 -7.31 -3.18 12.91
C PHE A 243 -8.22 -2.14 13.55
N TYR A 244 -7.66 -1.08 14.13
CA TYR A 244 -8.44 0.01 14.72
C TYR A 244 -8.95 1.05 13.72
N GLU A 245 -8.67 0.88 12.44
CA GLU A 245 -9.12 1.74 11.32
C GLU A 245 -10.16 1.02 10.44
N TRP A 246 -10.26 -0.31 10.54
CA TRP A 246 -11.18 -1.11 9.75
C TRP A 246 -12.65 -0.76 9.95
N GLN A 247 -13.44 -0.98 8.90
CA GLN A 247 -14.88 -0.80 8.95
C GLN A 247 -15.53 -1.79 9.92
N LEU A 248 -15.08 -3.05 9.95
CA LEU A 248 -15.57 -4.04 10.91
C LEU A 248 -15.35 -3.57 12.36
N THR A 249 -14.23 -2.93 12.65
CA THR A 249 -13.94 -2.45 14.01
C THR A 249 -14.82 -1.26 14.35
N ARG A 250 -15.03 -0.35 13.40
CA ARG A 250 -16.01 0.73 13.57
C ARG A 250 -17.40 0.20 13.90
N GLU A 251 -17.86 -0.81 13.17
CA GLU A 251 -19.16 -1.45 13.41
C GLU A 251 -19.26 -2.10 14.79
N PHE A 252 -18.23 -2.85 15.19
CA PHE A 252 -18.17 -3.45 16.53
C PHE A 252 -18.24 -2.39 17.63
N MET A 253 -17.42 -1.34 17.55
CA MET A 253 -17.33 -0.31 18.59
C MET A 253 -18.64 0.47 18.76
N LEU A 254 -19.33 0.78 17.66
CA LEU A 254 -20.58 1.53 17.68
C LEU A 254 -21.76 0.66 18.11
N SER A 255 -21.84 -0.58 17.62
CA SER A 255 -22.96 -1.49 17.91
C SER A 255 -22.95 -1.99 19.35
N ASN A 256 -21.77 -2.07 19.97
CA ASN A 256 -21.62 -2.41 21.39
C ASN A 256 -21.59 -1.17 22.30
N HIS A 257 -21.90 0.02 21.77
CA HIS A 257 -21.94 1.28 22.52
C HIS A 257 -20.64 1.63 23.27
N LEU A 258 -19.50 1.14 22.79
CA LEU A 258 -18.18 1.44 23.38
C LEU A 258 -17.73 2.87 23.06
N MET A 259 -18.31 3.47 22.02
CA MET A 259 -18.17 4.89 21.67
C MET A 259 -19.41 5.40 20.92
N THR A 260 -19.68 6.70 21.03
CA THR A 260 -20.78 7.36 20.30
C THR A 260 -20.33 7.86 18.92
N ASN A 261 -19.09 8.33 18.83
CA ASN A 261 -18.44 8.74 17.59
C ASN A 261 -17.15 7.94 17.43
N PHE A 262 -16.92 7.43 16.22
CA PHE A 262 -15.75 6.60 15.96
C PHE A 262 -14.45 7.41 16.06
N ASN A 263 -13.52 6.94 16.88
CA ASN A 263 -12.18 7.50 17.00
C ASN A 263 -11.14 6.37 17.09
N PRO A 264 -10.33 6.15 16.04
CA PRO A 264 -9.36 5.04 15.98
C PRO A 264 -8.35 5.07 17.13
N LEU A 265 -7.96 6.25 17.60
CA LEU A 265 -6.98 6.42 18.67
C LEU A 265 -7.47 5.88 20.02
N ARG A 266 -8.79 5.77 20.21
CA ARG A 266 -9.40 5.29 21.45
C ARG A 266 -9.74 3.80 21.40
N VAL A 267 -9.73 3.18 20.23
CA VAL A 267 -10.17 1.79 20.00
C VAL A 267 -9.41 0.84 20.92
N ARG A 268 -8.08 0.84 20.91
CA ARG A 268 -7.25 -0.05 21.75
C ARG A 268 -7.62 0.02 23.24
N LYS A 269 -7.87 1.23 23.76
CA LYS A 269 -8.21 1.44 25.17
C LYS A 269 -9.61 0.89 25.48
N LEU A 270 -10.57 1.13 24.59
CA LEU A 270 -11.97 0.81 24.80
C LEU A 270 -12.31 -0.65 24.51
N LEU A 271 -11.49 -1.33 23.69
CA LEU A 271 -11.58 -2.77 23.46
C LEU A 271 -11.13 -3.61 24.64
N LYS A 272 -10.44 -3.01 25.62
CA LYS A 272 -9.96 -3.74 26.79
C LYS A 272 -11.15 -4.28 27.58
N GLY A 273 -11.21 -5.59 27.76
CA GLY A 273 -12.33 -6.30 28.37
C GLY A 273 -13.39 -6.83 27.39
N TYR A 274 -13.22 -6.60 26.09
CA TYR A 274 -14.11 -7.06 25.00
C TYR A 274 -13.34 -7.86 23.93
N GLU A 275 -12.12 -8.31 24.24
CA GLU A 275 -11.22 -8.92 23.24
C GLU A 275 -11.79 -10.22 22.66
N ALA A 276 -12.48 -11.04 23.46
CA ALA A 276 -13.05 -12.30 23.02
C ALA A 276 -14.26 -12.10 22.09
N GLU A 277 -15.12 -11.13 22.42
CA GLU A 277 -16.28 -10.74 21.62
C GLU A 277 -15.83 -10.10 20.30
N PHE A 278 -14.81 -9.25 20.36
CA PHE A 278 -14.23 -8.66 19.17
C PHE A 278 -13.57 -9.70 18.28
N GLU A 279 -12.82 -10.64 18.84
CA GLU A 279 -12.20 -11.72 18.06
C GLU A 279 -13.26 -12.58 17.37
N SER A 280 -14.34 -12.90 18.08
CA SER A 280 -15.49 -13.62 17.49
C SER A 280 -16.14 -12.82 16.36
N PHE A 281 -16.33 -11.51 16.56
CA PHE A 281 -16.88 -10.62 15.52
C PHE A 281 -15.94 -10.48 14.31
N LYS A 282 -14.64 -10.34 14.55
CA LYS A 282 -13.58 -10.29 13.54
C LYS A 282 -13.64 -11.55 12.69
N GLN A 283 -13.70 -12.74 13.29
CA GLN A 283 -13.77 -13.99 12.54
C GLN A 283 -14.97 -14.07 11.59
N MET A 284 -16.12 -13.49 11.95
CA MET A 284 -17.31 -13.44 11.09
C MET A 284 -17.19 -12.41 9.97
N MET A 285 -16.62 -11.23 10.25
CA MET A 285 -16.68 -10.07 9.36
C MET A 285 -15.42 -9.84 8.52
N LEU A 286 -14.30 -10.49 8.85
CA LEU A 286 -13.00 -10.24 8.22
C LEU A 286 -12.99 -10.53 6.72
N SER A 287 -13.68 -11.57 6.26
CA SER A 287 -13.84 -11.85 4.83
C SER A 287 -14.53 -10.69 4.07
N THR A 288 -15.49 -10.02 4.70
CA THR A 288 -16.15 -8.83 4.15
C THR A 288 -15.19 -7.65 4.11
N GLU A 289 -14.39 -7.44 5.16
CA GLU A 289 -13.35 -6.40 5.18
C GLU A 289 -12.33 -6.63 4.06
N PHE A 290 -11.79 -7.84 3.90
CA PHE A 290 -10.90 -8.16 2.79
C PHE A 290 -11.53 -7.87 1.43
N THR A 291 -12.80 -8.28 1.24
CA THR A 291 -13.52 -8.05 -0.02
C THR A 291 -13.63 -6.55 -0.35
N ASN A 292 -13.86 -5.71 0.66
CA ASN A 292 -13.98 -4.26 0.49
C ASN A 292 -12.63 -3.56 0.23
N LYS A 293 -11.52 -4.17 0.68
CA LYS A 293 -10.17 -3.62 0.56
C LYS A 293 -9.38 -4.16 -0.63
N LEU A 294 -9.78 -5.30 -1.20
CA LEU A 294 -9.20 -5.80 -2.44
C LEU A 294 -9.62 -4.95 -3.64
N THR A 295 -8.65 -4.61 -4.47
CA THR A 295 -8.88 -4.04 -5.81
C THR A 295 -8.87 -5.18 -6.82
N PHE A 296 -9.99 -5.39 -7.51
CA PHE A 296 -10.12 -6.43 -8.53
C PHE A 296 -10.04 -5.83 -9.94
N ILE A 297 -9.18 -6.37 -10.78
CA ILE A 297 -8.98 -5.93 -12.17
C ILE A 297 -9.07 -7.16 -13.08
N ASN A 298 -10.02 -7.16 -14.01
CA ASN A 298 -10.16 -8.24 -15.00
C ASN A 298 -9.19 -8.02 -16.17
N TYR A 299 -8.62 -9.10 -16.70
CA TYR A 299 -7.71 -9.07 -17.85
C TYR A 299 -7.81 -10.30 -18.76
#